data_AF-A0A7J8W541-F1
#
_entry.id   AF-A0A7J8W541-F1
#
_cell.length_a   1.000
_cell.length_b   1.000
_cell.length_c   1.000
_cell.angle_alpha   90.00
_cell.angle_beta   90.00
_cell.angle_gamma   90.00
#
_symmetry.space_group_name_H-M   'P 1'
#
loop_
_entity.id
_entity.type
_entity.pdbx_description
1 polymer ?
#
loop_
_entity_poly.entity_id
_entity_poly.type
_entity_poly.pdbx_seq_one_letter_code
_entity_poly.pdbx_strand_id
1 'polypeptide(L)'
;MENDGHIILGSTVGEDNDSEVVADEYAGRIKTSYSPVTKCLQIKTFQDEHHCSVSFKNKMVTAAMITQYFEATIKDHPKMKLREIQRRCVSDMHVNVTINCCYRARKIVKEKTIGNPKEEFGLL
;
A
#
# COMPACT_ATOMS: atom_id res chain seq x y z
N MET A 1 10.00 -0.08 36.94
CA MET A 1 8.68 -0.46 36.39
C MET A 1 8.68 0.03 34.95
N GLU A 2 9.20 -0.81 34.05
CA GLU A 2 9.42 -0.46 32.65
C GLU A 2 8.13 -0.81 31.90
N ASN A 3 7.44 0.21 31.42
CA ASN A 3 6.25 0.02 30.59
C ASN A 3 6.75 -0.16 29.15
N ASP A 4 6.94 -1.42 28.74
CA ASP A 4 7.23 -1.79 27.35
C ASP A 4 5.98 -1.56 26.48
N GLY A 5 5.79 -0.30 26.07
CA GLY A 5 4.78 0.10 25.11
C GLY A 5 5.10 -0.50 23.74
N HIS A 6 4.39 -1.57 23.37
CA HIS A 6 4.44 -2.16 22.05
C HIS A 6 3.56 -1.31 21.10
N ILE A 7 4.16 -0.42 20.30
CA ILE A 7 3.41 0.23 19.22
C ILE A 7 3.50 -0.65 17.98
N ILE A 8 2.46 -1.49 17.79
CA ILE A 8 2.20 -2.16 16.51
C ILE A 8 1.65 -1.09 15.57
N LEU A 9 2.46 -0.61 14.61
CA LEU A 9 1.91 0.11 13.45
C LEU A 9 1.26 -0.93 12.52
N GLY A 10 0.04 -1.32 12.87
CA GLY A 10 -0.82 -2.21 12.10
C GLY A 10 -2.25 -1.72 12.22
N SER A 11 -2.78 -1.16 11.14
CA SER A 11 -4.20 -0.85 11.00
C SER A 11 -5.00 -2.17 11.01
N THR A 12 -5.90 -2.32 11.98
CA THR A 12 -7.07 -3.24 11.94
C THR A 12 -8.15 -2.56 11.06
N VAL A 13 -9.12 -3.20 10.40
CA VAL A 13 -9.98 -4.38 10.65
C VAL A 13 -10.45 -4.95 9.30
N GLY A 14 -10.68 -6.26 9.25
CA GLY A 14 -11.45 -6.94 8.20
C GLY A 14 -11.14 -8.44 8.18
N GLU A 15 -11.93 -9.22 8.92
CA GLU A 15 -12.13 -10.68 8.76
C GLU A 15 -12.46 -10.96 7.27
N ASP A 16 -12.11 -12.08 6.62
CA ASP A 16 -12.41 -13.47 6.93
C ASP A 16 -11.43 -14.48 6.24
N ASN A 17 -11.11 -15.54 6.99
CA ASN A 17 -10.84 -16.94 6.66
C ASN A 17 -9.62 -17.43 5.82
N ASP A 18 -8.93 -18.36 6.49
CA ASP A 18 -8.20 -19.56 6.05
C ASP A 18 -6.86 -19.44 5.32
N SER A 19 -5.78 -19.32 6.09
CA SER A 19 -4.74 -20.36 6.25
C SER A 19 -3.58 -19.81 7.09
N GLU A 20 -3.27 -20.48 8.20
CA GLU A 20 -2.06 -20.22 9.00
C GLU A 20 -0.82 -20.42 8.13
N VAL A 21 -0.09 -19.33 7.90
CA VAL A 21 1.33 -19.40 7.53
C VAL A 21 2.11 -18.79 8.69
N VAL A 22 2.68 -19.67 9.50
CA VAL A 22 3.66 -19.34 10.54
C VAL A 22 4.81 -18.62 9.87
N ALA A 23 4.88 -17.30 10.05
CA ALA A 23 5.94 -16.45 9.52
C ALA A 23 6.41 -15.50 10.61
N ASP A 24 7.01 -16.04 11.68
CA ASP A 24 7.46 -15.20 12.80
C ASP A 24 8.96 -14.93 12.87
N GLU A 25 9.82 -15.49 12.03
CA GLU A 25 11.28 -15.34 12.23
C GLU A 25 12.07 -14.40 11.30
N TYR A 26 11.44 -13.70 10.35
CA TYR A 26 12.18 -12.84 9.40
C TYR A 26 11.50 -11.50 9.09
N ALA A 27 10.91 -10.84 10.09
CA ALA A 27 10.43 -9.47 9.89
C ALA A 27 11.50 -8.49 10.37
N GLY A 28 12.05 -7.67 9.47
CA GLY A 28 12.95 -6.53 9.74
C GLY A 28 12.27 -5.43 10.58
N ARG A 29 11.81 -5.79 11.78
CA ARG A 29 11.11 -4.92 12.72
C ARG A 29 12.14 -4.00 13.36
N ILE A 30 12.02 -2.71 13.09
CA ILE A 30 12.78 -1.68 13.79
C ILE A 30 12.20 -1.55 15.19
N LYS A 31 12.98 -1.86 16.23
CA LYS A 31 12.56 -1.65 17.62
C LYS A 31 12.97 -0.25 18.03
N THR A 32 12.04 0.47 18.65
CA THR A 32 12.29 1.81 19.15
C THR A 32 11.78 1.97 20.57
N SER A 33 12.40 2.84 21.36
CA SER A 33 11.87 3.27 22.66
C SER A 33 11.97 4.76 22.83
N TYR A 34 11.03 5.33 23.57
CA TYR A 34 11.13 6.73 23.96
C TYR A 34 12.15 6.91 25.09
N SER A 35 13.11 7.81 24.90
CA SER A 35 14.05 8.22 25.96
C SER A 35 13.56 9.51 26.60
N PRO A 36 13.22 9.51 27.91
CA PRO A 36 12.79 10.72 28.60
C PRO A 36 13.94 11.72 28.81
N VAL A 37 15.20 11.26 28.74
CA VAL A 37 16.40 12.08 28.90
C VAL A 37 16.62 12.95 27.68
N THR A 38 16.56 12.37 26.49
CA THR A 38 16.71 13.10 25.22
C THR A 38 15.38 13.63 24.69
N LYS A 39 14.26 13.23 25.30
CA LYS A 39 12.88 13.53 24.85
C LYS A 39 12.63 13.15 23.39
N CYS A 40 13.15 12.00 22.96
CA CYS A 40 13.04 11.52 21.58
C CYS A 40 12.80 10.01 21.50
N LEU A 41 12.23 9.56 20.39
CA LEU A 41 12.14 8.15 20.03
C LEU A 41 13.51 7.67 19.51
N GLN A 42 14.13 6.72 20.20
CA GLN A 42 15.43 6.17 19.85
C GLN A 42 15.27 4.78 19.22
N ILE A 43 15.98 4.53 18.12
CA ILE A 43 16.04 3.21 17.49
C ILE A 43 16.99 2.33 18.31
N LYS A 44 16.49 1.22 18.83
CA LYS A 44 17.26 0.22 19.58
C LYS A 44 17.83 -0.87 18.69
N THR A 45 17.05 -1.31 17.70
CA THR A 45 17.50 -2.35 16.77
C THR A 45 17.14 -1.95 15.35
N PHE A 46 18.16 -1.94 14.50
CA PHE A 46 18.04 -1.75 13.06
C PHE A 46 18.85 -2.86 12.40
N GLN A 47 18.16 -3.73 11.64
CA GLN A 47 18.81 -4.71 10.78
C GLN A 47 18.58 -4.25 9.35
N ASP A 48 19.62 -3.71 8.75
CA ASP A 48 19.60 -3.24 7.36
C ASP A 48 19.55 -4.45 6.41
N GLU A 49 20.47 -5.39 6.62
CA GLU A 49 20.55 -6.63 5.87
C GLU A 49 19.53 -7.65 6.40
N HIS A 50 18.59 -8.02 5.54
CA HIS A 50 17.58 -9.02 5.83
C HIS A 50 17.37 -9.93 4.61
N HIS A 51 17.31 -11.23 4.86
CA HIS A 51 17.07 -12.24 3.82
C HIS A 51 15.59 -12.62 3.81
N CYS A 52 14.71 -11.63 3.73
CA CYS A 52 13.27 -11.88 3.66
C CYS A 52 12.93 -12.56 2.34
N SER A 53 12.14 -13.64 2.41
CA SER A 53 11.51 -14.22 1.23
C SER A 53 10.67 -13.17 0.49
N VAL A 54 10.73 -13.17 -0.83
CA VAL A 54 9.96 -12.24 -1.68
C VAL A 54 8.47 -12.50 -1.47
N SER A 55 7.77 -11.54 -0.85
CA SER A 55 6.31 -11.55 -0.75
C SER A 55 5.70 -10.79 -1.92
N PHE A 56 4.82 -11.45 -2.67
CA PHE A 56 4.05 -10.82 -3.75
C PHE A 56 2.82 -10.04 -3.25
N LYS A 57 2.56 -10.06 -1.93
CA LYS A 57 1.44 -9.35 -1.31
C LYS A 57 1.97 -8.08 -0.65
N ASN A 58 1.95 -6.96 -1.40
CA ASN A 58 2.26 -5.65 -0.85
C ASN A 58 0.98 -4.97 -0.36
N LYS A 59 0.81 -4.87 0.97
CA LYS A 59 -0.37 -4.22 1.60
C LYS A 59 -0.39 -2.70 1.41
N MET A 60 0.75 -2.07 1.14
CA MET A 60 0.82 -0.61 0.94
C MET A 60 0.39 -0.20 -0.46
N VAL A 61 0.55 -1.08 -1.45
CA VAL A 61 0.26 -0.77 -2.85
C VAL A 61 -1.17 -1.20 -3.17
N THR A 62 -2.09 -0.28 -2.87
CA THR A 62 -3.51 -0.44 -3.13
C THR A 62 -3.89 0.16 -4.49
N ALA A 63 -5.04 -0.25 -5.04
CA ALA A 63 -5.56 0.34 -6.28
C ALA A 63 -5.78 1.86 -6.15
N ALA A 64 -6.11 2.36 -4.96
CA ALA A 64 -6.26 3.79 -4.69
C ALA A 64 -4.92 4.55 -4.84
N MET A 65 -3.84 4.00 -4.29
CA MET A 65 -2.49 4.58 -4.41
C MET A 65 -2.04 4.63 -5.89
N ILE A 66 -2.23 3.53 -6.63
CA ILE A 66 -1.95 3.48 -8.07
C ILE A 66 -2.79 4.51 -8.84
N THR A 67 -4.06 4.67 -8.46
CA THR A 67 -4.96 5.66 -9.08
C THR A 67 -4.42 7.06 -8.90
N GLN A 68 -4.01 7.44 -7.69
CA GLN A 68 -3.45 8.78 -7.42
C GLN A 68 -2.18 9.03 -8.21
N TYR A 69 -1.28 8.05 -8.28
CA TYR A 69 0.00 8.20 -8.97
C TYR A 69 -0.15 8.28 -10.50
N PHE A 70 -1.01 7.44 -11.08
CA PHE A 70 -1.18 7.35 -12.54
C PHE A 70 -2.42 8.09 -13.07
N GLU A 71 -3.06 8.95 -12.27
CA GLU A 71 -4.31 9.63 -12.66
C GLU A 71 -4.14 10.41 -13.98
N ALA A 72 -3.11 11.26 -14.06
CA ALA A 72 -2.82 12.06 -15.25
C ALA A 72 -2.52 11.17 -16.47
N THR A 73 -1.64 10.18 -16.29
CA THR A 73 -1.25 9.25 -17.35
C THR A 73 -2.45 8.48 -17.94
N ILE A 74 -3.36 8.03 -17.08
CA ILE A 74 -4.55 7.28 -17.51
C ILE A 74 -5.57 8.22 -18.18
N LYS A 75 -5.66 9.48 -17.75
CA LYS A 75 -6.50 10.51 -18.37
C LYS A 75 -6.01 10.90 -19.76
N ASP A 76 -4.71 11.09 -19.94
CA ASP A 76 -4.11 11.44 -21.23
C ASP A 76 -4.24 10.31 -22.26
N HIS A 77 -4.25 9.06 -21.78
CA HIS A 77 -4.30 7.87 -22.62
C HIS A 77 -5.40 6.88 -22.18
N PRO A 78 -6.69 7.20 -22.40
CA PRO A 78 -7.80 6.39 -21.90
C PRO A 78 -7.88 4.97 -22.52
N LYS A 79 -7.23 4.76 -23.67
CA LYS A 79 -7.14 3.46 -24.36
C LYS A 79 -5.91 2.63 -23.95
N MET A 80 -5.17 3.07 -22.92
CA MET A 80 -3.99 2.35 -22.44
C MET A 80 -4.33 0.91 -22.00
N LYS A 81 -3.52 -0.04 -22.45
CA LYS A 81 -3.66 -1.46 -22.12
C LYS A 81 -3.29 -1.71 -20.66
N LEU A 82 -3.95 -2.66 -19.98
CA LEU A 82 -3.66 -2.97 -18.57
C LEU A 82 -2.21 -3.43 -18.33
N ARG A 83 -1.64 -4.17 -19.28
CA ARG A 83 -0.22 -4.59 -19.23
C ARG A 83 0.77 -3.42 -19.31
N GLU A 84 0.38 -2.34 -19.99
CA GLU A 84 1.19 -1.11 -20.04
C GLU A 84 1.23 -0.45 -18.66
N ILE A 85 0.06 -0.31 -18.02
CA ILE A 85 -0.05 0.25 -16.66
C ILE A 85 0.77 -0.60 -15.68
N GLN A 86 0.68 -1.93 -15.76
CA GLN A 86 1.47 -2.83 -14.93
C GLN A 86 2.97 -2.62 -15.12
N ARG A 87 3.44 -2.50 -16.36
CA ARG A 87 4.87 -2.27 -16.64
C ARG A 87 5.33 -0.93 -16.08
N ARG A 88 4.51 0.12 -16.17
CA ARG A 88 4.82 1.42 -15.56
C ARG A 88 4.86 1.34 -14.04
N CYS A 89 3.99 0.58 -13.39
CA CYS A 89 4.09 0.34 -11.95
C CYS A 89 5.41 -0.35 -11.55
N VAL A 90 5.87 -1.30 -12.36
CA VAL A 90 7.16 -1.97 -12.14
C VAL A 90 8.34 -1.02 -12.39
N SER A 91 8.25 -0.15 -13.40
CA SER A 91 9.32 0.80 -13.76
C SER A 91 9.43 1.98 -12.78
N ASP A 92 8.30 2.60 -12.44
CA ASP A 92 8.29 3.89 -11.73
C ASP A 92 8.28 3.68 -10.21
N MET A 93 7.55 2.67 -9.74
CA MET A 93 7.41 2.38 -8.31
C MET A 93 8.22 1.15 -7.86
N HIS A 94 8.80 0.39 -8.79
CA HIS A 94 9.51 -0.87 -8.49
C HIS A 94 8.63 -1.90 -7.77
N VAL A 95 7.32 -1.90 -8.07
CA VAL A 95 6.35 -2.83 -7.47
C VAL A 95 5.69 -3.70 -8.53
N ASN A 96 5.69 -5.01 -8.29
CA ASN A 96 4.90 -5.94 -9.07
C ASN A 96 3.42 -5.90 -8.63
N VAL A 97 2.54 -5.45 -9.53
CA VAL A 97 1.10 -5.35 -9.27
C VAL A 97 0.35 -6.36 -10.11
N THR A 98 -0.78 -6.87 -9.59
CA THR A 98 -1.65 -7.77 -10.37
C THR A 98 -2.43 -6.98 -11.41
N ILE A 99 -2.75 -7.61 -12.55
CA ILE A 99 -3.57 -7.01 -13.61
C ILE A 99 -4.93 -6.52 -13.08
N ASN A 100 -5.52 -7.24 -12.11
CA ASN A 100 -6.80 -6.86 -11.51
C ASN A 100 -6.69 -5.54 -10.72
N CYS A 101 -5.54 -5.28 -10.08
CA CYS A 101 -5.28 -4.01 -9.40
C CYS A 101 -5.22 -2.85 -10.41
N CYS A 102 -4.51 -3.03 -11.53
CA CYS A 102 -4.46 -2.05 -12.62
C CYS A 102 -5.85 -1.80 -13.24
N TYR A 103 -6.66 -2.85 -13.39
CA TYR A 103 -8.04 -2.73 -13.87
C TYR A 103 -8.89 -1.87 -12.93
N ARG A 104 -8.84 -2.13 -11.62
CA ARG A 104 -9.54 -1.33 -10.60
C ARG A 104 -9.09 0.13 -10.63
N ALA A 105 -7.78 0.38 -10.69
CA ALA A 105 -7.25 1.74 -10.77
C ALA A 105 -7.77 2.50 -12.01
N ARG A 106 -7.71 1.87 -13.19
CA ARG A 106 -8.24 2.45 -14.43
C ARG A 106 -9.75 2.71 -14.36
N LYS A 107 -10.51 1.81 -13.73
CA LYS A 107 -11.95 1.98 -13.52
C LYS A 107 -12.24 3.21 -12.67
N ILE A 108 -11.54 3.39 -11.54
CA ILE A 108 -11.70 4.54 -10.64
C ILE A 108 -11.40 5.85 -11.38
N VAL A 109 -10.29 5.93 -12.12
CA VAL A 109 -9.96 7.14 -12.91
C VAL A 109 -11.04 7.43 -13.95
N LYS A 110 -11.56 6.39 -14.62
CA LYS A 110 -12.61 6.54 -15.62
C LYS A 110 -13.91 7.05 -15.01
N GLU A 111 -14.33 6.49 -13.88
CA GLU A 111 -15.51 6.93 -13.13
C GLU A 111 -15.37 8.38 -12.66
N LYS A 112 -14.19 8.77 -12.16
CA LYS A 112 -13.87 10.15 -11.76
C LYS A 112 -13.87 11.14 -12.94
N THR A 113 -13.56 10.69 -14.15
CA THR A 113 -13.46 11.54 -15.34
C THR A 113 -14.81 11.73 -16.05
N ILE A 114 -15.66 10.70 -16.07
CA ILE A 114 -16.99 10.76 -16.70
C ILE A 114 -17.98 11.58 -15.86
N GLY A 115 -17.63 11.89 -14.60
CA GLY A 115 -18.57 12.44 -13.64
C GLY A 115 -19.49 11.32 -13.16
N ASN A 116 -19.72 11.25 -11.85
CA ASN A 116 -20.76 10.37 -11.34
C ASN A 116 -22.09 11.10 -11.49
N PRO A 117 -23.00 10.70 -12.41
CA PRO A 117 -24.28 11.39 -12.57
C PRO A 117 -25.13 11.32 -11.30
N LYS A 118 -24.83 10.42 -10.36
CA LYS A 118 -25.49 10.37 -9.05
C LYS A 118 -25.03 11.47 -8.08
N GLU A 119 -23.81 11.98 -8.21
CA GLU A 119 -23.28 13.07 -7.37
C GLU A 119 -23.62 14.44 -7.95
N GLU A 120 -23.62 14.59 -9.28
CA GLU A 120 -23.97 15.86 -9.94
C GLU A 120 -25.47 16.15 -9.97
N PHE A 121 -26.34 15.13 -10.04
CA PHE A 121 -27.80 15.30 -10.17
C PHE A 121 -28.60 14.90 -8.93
N GLY A 122 -27.94 14.49 -7.82
CA GLY A 122 -28.58 14.15 -6.55
C GLY A 122 -28.81 15.33 -5.59
N LEU A 123 -28.39 16.54 -5.99
CA LEU A 123 -28.49 17.80 -5.23
C LEU A 123 -29.51 18.79 -5.82
N LEU A 124 -30.38 18.34 -6.72
CA LEU A 124 -31.45 19.15 -7.34
C LEU A 124 -32.83 18.77 -6.81
#